data_AF-A0A971CDT6-F1
#
_entry.id   AF-A0A971CDT6-F1
#
_cell.length_a   1.000
_cell.length_b   1.000
_cell.length_c   1.000
_cell.angle_alpha   90.00
_cell.angle_beta   90.00
_cell.angle_gamma   90.00
#
_symmetry.space_group_name_H-M   'P 1'
#
loop_
_entity.id
_entity.type
_entity.pdbx_description
1 polymer ?
#
loop_
_entity_poly.entity_id
_entity_poly.type
_entity_poly.pdbx_seq_one_letter_code
_entity_poly.pdbx_strand_id
1 'polypeptide(L)'
;MTTPSAALPAPDGGCSDRGRPGARPLLVGYGNSLRTDDGVGWHVARLLADDPALTGVDVLAVHQLTPELALDLHRASHAVLVAALAPDPSPAPPPPPP
;
A
#
# COMPACT_ATOMS: atom_id res chain seq x y z
N MET A 1 -16.04 -31.92 38.67
CA MET A 1 -16.48 -30.56 38.28
C MET A 1 -15.48 -30.07 37.25
N THR A 2 -15.78 -30.27 35.98
CA THR A 2 -14.88 -29.96 34.86
C THR A 2 -15.50 -28.78 34.12
N THR A 3 -14.84 -27.62 34.15
CA THR A 3 -15.23 -26.45 33.37
C THR A 3 -14.88 -26.68 31.90
N PRO A 4 -15.74 -26.34 30.93
CA PRO A 4 -15.37 -26.40 29.53
C PRO A 4 -14.48 -25.22 29.16
N SER A 5 -13.37 -25.54 28.48
CA SER A 5 -12.45 -24.60 27.83
C SER A 5 -13.18 -23.91 26.67
N ALA A 6 -13.35 -22.60 26.74
CA ALA A 6 -13.85 -21.81 25.62
C ALA A 6 -12.75 -21.73 24.55
N ALA A 7 -13.00 -22.36 23.39
CA ALA A 7 -12.16 -22.24 22.22
C ALA A 7 -12.06 -20.75 21.82
N LEU A 8 -10.83 -20.30 21.57
CA LEU A 8 -10.57 -18.99 20.96
C LEU A 8 -11.29 -18.92 19.60
N PRO A 9 -12.02 -17.83 19.30
CA PRO A 9 -12.59 -17.65 17.98
C PRO A 9 -11.48 -17.63 16.93
N ALA A 10 -11.74 -18.25 15.78
CA ALA A 10 -10.88 -18.20 14.60
C ALA A 10 -10.64 -16.73 14.18
N PRO A 11 -9.49 -16.39 13.55
CA PRO A 11 -9.31 -15.05 13.03
C PRO A 11 -10.34 -14.83 11.92
N ASP A 12 -11.32 -13.95 12.17
CA ASP A 12 -12.27 -13.51 11.17
C ASP A 12 -11.48 -12.86 10.02
N GLY A 13 -11.32 -13.63 8.93
CA GLY A 13 -10.58 -13.27 7.73
C GLY A 13 -11.31 -12.20 6.91
N GLY A 14 -11.42 -10.99 7.45
CA GLY A 14 -12.03 -9.86 6.75
C GLY A 14 -11.64 -8.53 7.38
N CYS A 15 -10.56 -7.91 6.90
CA CYS A 15 -10.36 -6.47 7.06
C CYS A 15 -11.37 -5.75 6.14
N SER A 16 -12.59 -5.54 6.62
CA SER A 16 -13.50 -4.58 6.00
C SER A 16 -13.97 -3.60 7.05
N ASP A 17 -13.05 -2.70 7.40
CA ASP A 17 -13.31 -1.45 8.12
C ASP A 17 -13.80 -0.36 7.15
N ARG A 18 -14.80 -0.67 6.33
CA ARG A 18 -15.44 0.35 5.50
C ARG A 18 -16.29 1.25 6.40
N GLY A 19 -15.65 2.20 7.07
CA GLY A 19 -16.31 3.31 7.74
C GLY A 19 -15.93 3.61 9.19
N ARG A 20 -14.75 3.23 9.73
CA ARG A 20 -14.34 3.72 11.06
C ARG A 20 -14.43 5.25 11.10
N PRO A 21 -15.24 5.82 11.99
CA PRO A 21 -15.29 7.27 12.15
C PRO A 21 -13.90 7.77 12.59
N GLY A 22 -13.25 8.54 11.71
CA GLY A 22 -11.91 9.09 11.91
C GLY A 22 -10.77 8.39 11.16
N ALA A 23 -11.00 7.22 10.53
CA ALA A 23 -9.99 6.53 9.73
C ALA A 23 -9.85 7.18 8.34
N ARG A 24 -8.67 7.75 8.05
CA ARG A 24 -8.38 8.44 6.79
C ARG A 24 -7.78 7.48 5.76
N PRO A 25 -8.00 7.71 4.45
CA PRO A 25 -7.25 7.01 3.42
C PRO A 25 -5.76 7.38 3.52
N LEU A 26 -4.90 6.43 3.19
CA LEU A 26 -3.44 6.61 3.19
C LEU A 26 -2.90 6.32 1.79
N LEU A 27 -2.18 7.28 1.20
CA LEU A 27 -1.41 7.09 -0.03
C LEU A 27 0.06 7.01 0.33
N VAL A 28 0.72 5.90 -0.03
CA VAL A 28 2.16 5.71 0.17
C VAL A 28 2.82 5.55 -1.19
N GLY A 29 3.53 6.59 -1.61
CA GLY A 29 4.46 6.50 -2.72
C GLY A 29 5.82 6.06 -2.22
N TYR A 30 6.34 4.95 -2.77
CA TYR A 30 7.65 4.44 -2.38
C TYR A 30 8.57 4.16 -3.57
N GLY A 31 9.87 4.22 -3.30
CA GLY A 31 10.91 3.99 -4.30
C GLY A 31 12.19 4.80 -4.04
N ASN A 32 13.29 4.40 -4.67
CA ASN A 32 14.56 5.10 -4.53
C ASN A 32 14.69 6.23 -5.58
N SER A 33 14.51 7.48 -5.15
CA SER A 33 14.71 8.67 -6.01
C SER A 33 16.13 8.85 -6.53
N LEU A 34 17.12 8.12 -6.01
CA LEU A 34 18.49 8.08 -6.52
C LEU A 34 18.70 7.00 -7.59
N ARG A 35 17.72 6.12 -7.83
CA ARG A 35 17.77 5.01 -8.81
C ARG A 35 16.83 5.26 -9.98
N THR A 36 17.04 6.36 -10.70
CA THR A 36 16.35 6.69 -11.96
C THR A 36 14.83 6.55 -11.85
N ASP A 37 14.24 5.51 -12.42
CA ASP A 37 12.81 5.26 -12.53
C ASP A 37 12.22 4.57 -11.29
N ASP A 38 13.04 3.94 -10.45
CA ASP A 38 12.60 3.36 -9.17
C ASP A 38 11.95 4.42 -8.27
N GLY A 39 12.37 5.69 -8.40
CA GLY A 39 11.84 6.82 -7.63
C GLY A 39 10.45 7.32 -8.03
N VAL A 40 9.82 6.77 -9.07
CA VAL A 40 8.54 7.30 -9.59
C VAL A 40 7.46 7.33 -8.51
N GLY A 41 7.33 6.28 -7.70
CA GLY A 41 6.36 6.26 -6.60
C GLY A 41 6.59 7.37 -5.58
N TRP A 42 7.85 7.60 -5.19
CA TRP A 42 8.24 8.69 -4.30
C TRP A 42 7.87 10.07 -4.87
N HIS A 43 8.13 10.31 -6.16
CA HIS A 43 7.78 11.56 -6.83
C HIS A 43 6.26 11.77 -6.95
N VAL A 44 5.49 10.73 -7.25
CA VAL A 44 4.03 10.79 -7.29
C VAL A 44 3.46 11.24 -5.94
N ALA A 45 3.89 10.61 -4.84
CA ALA A 45 3.44 11.02 -3.50
C ALA A 45 3.84 12.47 -3.17
N ARG A 46 5.03 12.91 -3.58
CA ARG A 46 5.49 14.29 -3.37
C ARG A 46 4.57 15.30 -4.09
N LEU A 47 4.17 15.01 -5.33
CA LEU A 47 3.27 15.88 -6.10
C LEU A 47 1.85 15.88 -5.54
N LEU A 48 1.36 14.71 -5.11
CA LEU A 48 0.01 14.53 -4.59
C LEU A 48 -0.17 15.09 -3.17
N ALA A 49 0.89 15.21 -2.38
CA ALA A 49 0.84 15.81 -1.04
C ALA A 49 0.33 17.26 -1.06
N ASP A 50 0.57 17.98 -2.16
CA ASP A 50 0.17 19.38 -2.33
C ASP A 50 -1.14 19.52 -3.15
N ASP A 51 -1.77 18.41 -3.55
CA ASP A 51 -2.98 18.42 -4.38
C ASP A 51 -4.25 18.73 -3.53
N PRO A 52 -4.97 19.83 -3.78
CA PRO A 52 -6.21 20.16 -3.07
C PRO A 52 -7.29 19.06 -3.18
N ALA A 53 -7.30 18.29 -4.27
CA ALA A 53 -8.25 17.20 -4.48
C ALA A 53 -8.05 16.05 -3.47
N LEU A 54 -6.89 15.97 -2.83
CA LEU A 54 -6.57 14.97 -1.80
C LEU A 54 -6.74 15.49 -0.37
N THR A 55 -7.55 16.54 -0.20
CA THR A 55 -7.94 17.01 1.14
C THR A 55 -8.53 15.86 1.96
N GLY A 56 -7.91 15.55 3.10
CA GLY A 56 -8.37 14.48 4.01
C GLY A 56 -7.74 13.11 3.76
N VAL A 57 -6.81 13.01 2.80
CA VAL A 57 -5.96 11.83 2.57
C VAL A 57 -4.59 12.10 3.21
N ASP A 58 -4.07 11.12 3.95
CA ASP A 58 -2.70 11.17 4.42
C ASP A 58 -1.76 10.69 3.30
N VAL A 59 -0.71 11.45 3.00
CA VAL A 59 0.21 11.16 1.89
C VAL A 59 1.63 11.00 2.41
N LEU A 60 2.26 9.86 2.15
CA LEU A 60 3.63 9.54 2.55
C LEU A 60 4.51 9.26 1.33
N ALA A 61 5.67 9.92 1.28
CA ALA A 61 6.72 9.63 0.31
C ALA A 61 7.91 8.98 1.03
N VAL A 62 8.12 7.67 0.83
CA VAL A 62 9.14 6.89 1.57
C VAL A 62 10.08 6.16 0.61
N HIS A 63 11.27 5.79 1.09
CA HIS A 63 12.21 5.04 0.25
C HIS A 63 11.78 3.57 0.08
N GLN A 64 11.28 2.96 1.15
CA GLN A 64 10.92 1.56 1.26
C GLN A 64 9.67 1.42 2.14
N LEU A 65 8.94 0.33 1.97
CA LEU A 65 7.87 -0.08 2.89
C LEU A 65 8.51 -0.76 4.10
N THR A 66 8.80 0.01 5.14
CA THR A 66 9.42 -0.52 6.36
C THR A 66 8.37 -1.01 7.36
N PRO A 67 8.71 -1.93 8.29
CA PRO A 67 7.76 -2.44 9.28
C PRO A 67 7.12 -1.34 10.16
N GLU A 68 7.77 -0.19 10.30
CA GLU A 68 7.26 0.94 11.09
C GLU A 68 5.96 1.52 10.51
N LEU A 69 5.71 1.35 9.20
CA LEU A 69 4.45 1.76 8.56
C LEU A 69 3.27 0.85 8.91
N ALA A 70 3.49 -0.29 9.58
CA ALA A 70 2.42 -1.24 9.87
C ALA A 70 1.28 -0.61 10.69
N LEU A 71 1.60 0.29 11.61
CA LEU A 71 0.59 0.98 12.42
C LEU A 71 -0.22 1.98 11.58
N ASP A 72 0.42 2.71 10.67
CA ASP A 72 -0.25 3.66 9.78
C ASP A 72 -1.18 2.93 8.80
N LEU A 73 -0.69 1.83 8.21
CA LEU A 73 -1.48 0.95 7.36
C LEU A 73 -2.67 0.33 8.10
N HIS A 74 -2.49 -0.06 9.37
CA HIS A 74 -3.57 -0.59 10.19
C HIS A 74 -4.63 0.45 10.56
N ARG A 75 -4.25 1.72 10.70
CA ARG A 75 -5.16 2.82 11.04
C ARG A 75 -5.89 3.39 9.83
N ALA A 76 -5.34 3.23 8.64
CA ALA A 76 -5.93 3.73 7.41
C ALA A 76 -7.25 3.02 7.10
N SER A 77 -8.25 3.76 6.64
CA SER A 77 -9.49 3.14 6.16
C SER A 77 -9.27 2.38 4.86
N HIS A 78 -8.41 2.91 3.98
CA HIS A 78 -7.92 2.28 2.76
C HIS A 78 -6.49 2.75 2.49
N ALA A 79 -5.64 1.87 1.98
CA ALA A 79 -4.27 2.21 1.59
C ALA A 79 -4.07 2.07 0.07
N VAL A 80 -3.44 3.07 -0.54
CA VAL A 80 -3.01 3.07 -1.94
C VAL A 80 -1.48 3.10 -1.96
N LEU A 81 -0.88 2.06 -2.54
CA LEU A 81 0.57 1.93 -2.68
C LEU A 81 0.97 2.27 -4.11
N VAL A 82 1.95 3.15 -4.29
CA VAL A 82 2.45 3.57 -5.60
C VAL A 82 3.94 3.31 -5.69
N ALA A 83 4.36 2.56 -6.71
CA ALA A 83 5.77 2.24 -6.97
C ALA A 83 6.04 2.08 -8.47
N ALA A 84 7.32 2.09 -8.80
CA ALA A 84 7.78 1.66 -10.12
C ALA A 84 7.63 0.13 -10.24
N LEU A 85 7.17 -0.32 -11.41
CA LEU A 85 7.13 -1.73 -11.77
C LEU A 85 7.90 -1.90 -13.08
N ALA A 86 8.96 -2.71 -13.04
CA ALA A 86 9.61 -3.13 -14.27
C ALA A 86 8.68 -4.10 -15.03
N PRO A 87 8.55 -3.99 -16.36
CA PRO A 87 7.82 -4.97 -17.14
C PRO A 87 8.41 -6.37 -16.91
N ASP A 88 7.55 -7.39 -16.93
CA ASP A 88 7.95 -8.79 -16.83
C ASP A 88 9.02 -9.09 -17.91
N PRO A 89 10.21 -9.60 -17.54
CA PRO A 89 11.24 -9.97 -18.50
C PRO A 89 10.87 -11.19 -19.36
N SER A 90 9.62 -11.68 -19.30
CA SER A 90 9.09 -12.71 -20.17
C SER A 90 9.59 -12.50 -21.61
N PRO A 91 10.26 -13.50 -22.20
CA PRO A 91 10.88 -13.35 -23.50
C PRO A 91 9.79 -12.98 -24.52
N ALA A 92 10.13 -12.04 -25.42
CA ALA A 92 9.25 -11.66 -26.50
C ALA A 92 8.70 -12.93 -27.19
N PRO A 93 7.40 -12.98 -27.54
CA PRO A 93 6.83 -14.12 -28.22
C PRO A 93 7.68 -14.45 -29.46
N PRO A 94 7.91 -15.74 -29.76
CA PRO A 94 8.73 -16.12 -30.91
C PRO A 94 8.18 -15.46 -32.18
N PRO A 95 9.06 -15.03 -33.12
CA PRO A 95 8.61 -14.42 -34.35
C PRO A 95 7.65 -15.37 -35.09
N PRO A 96 6.67 -14.84 -35.85
CA PRO A 96 5.80 -15.68 -36.66
C PRO A 96 6.64 -16.51 -37.65
N PRO A 97 6.22 -17.74 -37.99
CA PRO A 97 6.91 -18.54 -38.99
C PRO A 97 6.95 -17.81 -40.36
N PRO A 98 7.98 -18.07 -41.18
CA PRO A 98 8.15 -17.43 -42.48
C PRO A 98 7.00 -17.72 -43.46
#